data_AF-A0A371QDW7-F1
#
_entry.id   AF-A0A371QDW7-F1
#
_cell.length_a   1.000
_cell.length_b   1.000
_cell.length_c   1.000
_cell.angle_alpha   90.00
_cell.angle_beta   90.00
_cell.angle_gamma   90.00
#
_symmetry.space_group_name_H-M   'P 1'
#
loop_
_entity.id
_entity.type
_entity.pdbx_description
1 polymer ?
#
loop_
_entity_poly.entity_id
_entity_poly.type
_entity_poly.pdbx_seq_one_letter_code
_entity_poly.pdbx_strand_id
1 'polypeptide(L)'
;MKKMMTFLKKAKVKAFTLVEMLVVLLIISVLLLLFVPNLTKQKEAVNDKGKAAVVKVVESQAELYSLAKNEEASLSKLQADGRITEEQAKAYKEYHAKQNTSQTVAD
;
A
#
# COMPACT_ATOMS: atom_id res chain seq x y z
N MET A 1 -2.08 -67.92 6.01
CA MET A 1 -2.75 -66.59 6.02
C MET A 1 -1.82 -65.41 6.35
N LYS A 2 -0.70 -65.57 7.08
CA LYS A 2 0.22 -64.46 7.41
C LYS A 2 1.00 -63.87 6.21
N LYS A 3 1.14 -64.60 5.10
CA LYS A 3 1.92 -64.18 3.91
C LYS A 3 1.20 -63.13 3.04
N MET A 4 -0.13 -63.09 3.10
CA MET A 4 -0.95 -62.10 2.37
C MET A 4 -0.89 -60.71 3.05
N MET A 5 -0.89 -60.71 4.38
CA MET A 5 -0.89 -59.50 5.21
C MET A 5 0.43 -58.70 5.11
N THR A 6 1.52 -59.33 4.68
CA THR A 6 2.81 -58.68 4.41
C THR A 6 2.89 -57.97 3.05
N PHE A 7 2.02 -58.29 2.09
CA PHE A 7 2.02 -57.64 0.78
C PHE A 7 1.33 -56.27 0.85
N LEU A 8 0.23 -56.17 1.60
CA LEU A 8 -0.52 -54.92 1.80
C LEU A 8 0.27 -53.87 2.60
N LYS A 9 1.16 -54.29 3.52
CA LYS A 9 2.07 -53.37 4.25
C LYS A 9 3.20 -52.80 3.37
N LYS A 10 3.45 -53.34 2.17
CA LYS A 10 4.53 -52.91 1.27
C LYS A 10 4.10 -51.83 0.26
N ALA A 11 2.81 -51.54 0.12
CA ALA A 11 2.33 -50.45 -0.72
C ALA A 11 2.52 -49.09 -0.01
N LYS A 12 3.78 -48.64 0.12
CA LYS A 12 4.09 -47.24 0.43
C LYS A 12 3.74 -46.43 -0.82
N VAL A 13 2.54 -45.87 -0.87
CA VAL A 13 2.21 -44.81 -1.83
C VAL A 13 3.11 -43.61 -1.54
N LYS A 14 3.84 -43.13 -2.55
CA LYS A 14 4.69 -41.95 -2.40
C LYS A 14 3.78 -40.73 -2.30
N ALA A 15 3.58 -40.17 -1.11
CA ALA A 15 2.78 -38.96 -0.85
C ALA A 15 3.44 -37.66 -1.33
N PHE A 16 4.20 -37.74 -2.43
CA PHE A 16 4.90 -36.62 -3.06
C PHE A 16 4.97 -36.87 -4.57
N THR A 17 3.80 -37.06 -5.15
CA THR A 17 3.64 -37.19 -6.59
C THR A 17 3.61 -35.80 -7.23
N LEU A 18 4.00 -35.73 -8.52
CA LEU A 18 3.85 -34.50 -9.29
C LEU A 18 2.37 -34.07 -9.40
N VAL A 19 1.44 -35.04 -9.42
CA VAL A 19 0.00 -34.76 -9.49
C VAL A 19 -0.49 -34.03 -8.23
N GLU A 20 -0.04 -34.44 -7.05
CA GLU A 20 -0.35 -33.72 -5.80
C GLU A 20 0.18 -32.28 -5.83
N MET A 21 1.41 -32.08 -6.31
CA MET A 21 1.97 -30.73 -6.47
C MET A 21 1.17 -29.87 -7.47
N LEU A 22 0.66 -30.46 -8.56
CA LEU A 22 -0.18 -29.73 -9.52
C LEU A 22 -1.50 -29.27 -8.89
N VAL A 23 -2.17 -30.12 -8.12
CA VAL A 23 -3.41 -29.76 -7.42
C VAL A 23 -3.16 -28.68 -6.37
N VAL A 24 -2.04 -28.77 -5.63
CA VAL A 24 -1.65 -27.75 -4.64
C VAL A 24 -1.39 -26.40 -5.31
N LEU A 25 -0.64 -26.36 -6.42
CA LEU A 25 -0.39 -25.12 -7.17
C LEU A 25 -1.68 -24.52 -7.72
N LEU A 26 -2.62 -25.36 -8.17
CA LEU A 26 -3.94 -24.92 -8.61
C LEU A 26 -4.71 -24.22 -7.47
N ILE A 27 -4.75 -24.84 -6.28
CA ILE A 27 -5.43 -24.26 -5.11
C ILE A 27 -4.75 -22.93 -4.70
N ILE A 28 -3.41 -22.89 -4.61
CA ILE A 28 -2.68 -21.67 -4.26
C ILE A 28 -2.94 -20.56 -5.28
N SER A 29 -2.98 -20.87 -6.57
CA SER A 29 -3.28 -19.90 -7.63
C SER A 29 -4.64 -19.23 -7.43
N VAL A 30 -5.69 -20.02 -7.16
CA VAL A 30 -7.04 -19.48 -6.88
C VAL A 30 -7.03 -18.62 -5.62
N LEU A 31 -6.36 -19.06 -4.55
CA LEU A 31 -6.24 -18.27 -3.32
C LEU A 31 -5.51 -16.93 -3.57
N LEU A 32 -4.41 -16.93 -4.33
CA LEU A 32 -3.70 -15.71 -4.69
C LEU A 32 -4.58 -14.75 -5.50
N LEU A 33 -5.36 -15.26 -6.45
CA LEU A 33 -6.31 -14.43 -7.22
C LEU A 33 -7.37 -13.76 -6.34
N LEU A 34 -7.78 -14.39 -5.23
CA LEU A 34 -8.71 -13.78 -4.28
C LEU A 34 -8.01 -12.81 -3.31
N PHE A 35 -6.79 -13.13 -2.86
CA PHE A 35 -6.08 -12.31 -1.87
C PHE A 35 -5.37 -11.09 -2.46
N VAL A 36 -4.73 -11.21 -3.62
CA VAL A 36 -4.00 -10.12 -4.28
C VAL A 36 -4.87 -8.87 -4.50
N PRO A 37 -6.09 -8.94 -5.09
CA PRO A 37 -6.90 -7.75 -5.30
C PRO A 37 -7.33 -7.10 -3.98
N ASN A 38 -7.56 -7.90 -2.93
CA ASN A 38 -7.91 -7.38 -1.62
C ASN A 38 -6.73 -6.66 -0.94
N LEU A 39 -5.51 -7.19 -1.07
CA LEU A 39 -4.28 -6.55 -0.57
C LEU A 39 -3.95 -5.26 -1.33
N THR A 40 -4.09 -5.26 -2.65
CA THR A 40 -3.84 -4.05 -3.46
C THR A 40 -4.76 -2.90 -3.05
N LYS A 41 -6.06 -3.16 -2.87
CA LYS A 41 -7.03 -2.14 -2.41
C LYS A 41 -6.68 -1.59 -1.03
N GLN A 42 -6.24 -2.44 -0.09
CA GLN A 42 -5.82 -1.99 1.23
C GLN A 42 -4.56 -1.12 1.16
N LYS A 43 -3.57 -1.50 0.34
CA LYS A 43 -2.37 -0.70 0.10
C LYS A 43 -2.69 0.67 -0.49
N GLU A 44 -3.59 0.72 -1.47
CA GLU A 44 -4.06 1.97 -2.06
C GLU A 44 -4.76 2.86 -1.02
N ALA A 45 -5.66 2.30 -0.22
CA ALA A 45 -6.37 3.04 0.83
C ALA A 45 -5.41 3.59 1.91
N VAL A 46 -4.40 2.81 2.31
CA VAL A 46 -3.36 3.27 3.24
C VAL A 46 -2.52 4.39 2.64
N ASN A 47 -2.13 4.25 1.36
CA ASN A 47 -1.37 5.28 0.66
C ASN A 47 -2.16 6.59 0.53
N ASP A 48 -3.45 6.52 0.18
CA ASP A 48 -4.30 7.71 0.07
C ASP A 48 -4.50 8.39 1.44
N LYS A 49 -4.67 7.62 2.52
CA LYS A 49 -4.68 8.16 3.89
C LYS A 49 -3.34 8.80 4.28
N GLY A 50 -2.22 8.20 3.88
CA GLY A 50 -0.89 8.75 4.09
C GLY A 50 -0.71 10.10 3.40
N LYS A 51 -1.10 10.20 2.12
CA LYS A 51 -1.08 11.47 1.38
C LYS A 51 -1.99 12.53 1.99
N ALA A 52 -3.19 12.15 2.47
CA ALA A 52 -4.07 13.07 3.18
C ALA A 52 -3.45 13.60 4.48
N ALA A 53 -2.71 12.77 5.22
CA ALA A 53 -1.97 13.22 6.40
C ALA A 53 -0.86 14.22 6.04
N VAL A 54 -0.14 14.00 4.93
CA VAL A 54 0.86 14.95 4.43
C VAL A 54 0.22 16.29 4.10
N VAL A 55 -0.95 16.29 3.46
CA VAL A 55 -1.69 17.54 3.16
C VAL A 55 -1.98 18.33 4.44
N LYS A 56 -2.50 17.66 5.48
CA LYS A 56 -2.78 18.29 6.77
C LYS A 56 -1.54 18.87 7.43
N VAL A 57 -0.38 18.20 7.30
CA VAL A 57 0.89 18.73 7.81
C VAL A 57 1.28 20.00 7.05
N VAL A 58 1.20 20.00 5.72
CA VAL A 58 1.53 21.16 4.87
C VAL A 58 0.61 22.34 5.19
N GLU A 59 -0.69 22.12 5.31
CA GLU A 59 -1.67 23.15 5.71
C GLU A 59 -1.36 23.72 7.10
N SER A 60 -1.02 22.87 8.06
CA SER A 60 -0.62 23.32 9.39
C SER A 60 0.66 24.16 9.35
N GLN A 61 1.65 23.78 8.53
CA GLN A 61 2.86 24.58 8.35
C GLN A 61 2.56 25.91 7.65
N ALA A 62 1.62 25.92 6.71
CA ALA A 62 1.12 27.14 6.06
C ALA A 62 0.49 28.10 7.07
N GLU A 63 -0.41 27.60 7.93
CA GLU A 63 -1.04 28.40 8.98
C GLU A 63 -0.02 28.97 9.96
N LEU A 64 0.92 28.14 10.42
CA LEU A 64 2.02 28.58 11.29
C LEU A 64 2.94 29.59 10.62
N TYR A 65 3.13 29.51 9.30
CA TYR A 65 3.96 30.47 8.56
C TYR A 65 3.25 31.81 8.48
N SER A 66 1.96 31.79 8.11
CA SER A 66 1.14 32.99 8.02
C SER A 66 1.05 33.70 9.36
N LEU A 67 0.93 32.95 10.47
CA LEU A 67 0.93 33.52 11.81
C LEU A 67 2.29 34.11 12.21
N ALA A 68 3.39 33.43 11.89
CA ALA A 68 4.74 33.88 12.28
C ALA A 68 5.24 35.08 11.47
N LYS A 69 4.85 35.17 10.19
CA LYS A 69 5.35 36.18 9.25
C LYS A 69 4.32 37.27 8.92
N ASN A 70 3.05 37.10 9.33
CA ASN A 70 1.94 37.96 8.91
C ASN A 70 1.85 38.11 7.39
N GLU A 71 2.17 37.05 6.65
CA GLU A 71 2.15 37.00 5.19
C GLU A 71 1.42 35.74 4.72
N GLU A 72 0.83 35.77 3.53
CA GLU A 72 0.27 34.54 2.95
C GLU A 72 1.36 33.49 2.68
N ALA A 73 1.06 32.26 3.09
CA ALA A 73 1.87 31.09 2.85
C ALA A 73 1.68 30.55 1.42
N SER A 74 2.79 30.18 0.79
CA SER A 74 2.81 29.40 -0.45
C SER A 74 3.75 28.21 -0.28
N LEU A 75 3.56 27.16 -1.09
CA LEU A 75 4.43 25.99 -1.05
C LEU A 75 5.90 26.37 -1.27
N SER A 76 6.17 27.32 -2.17
CA SER A 76 7.50 27.85 -2.43
C SER A 76 8.11 28.55 -1.20
N LYS A 77 7.33 29.36 -0.47
CA LYS A 77 7.78 30.02 0.77
C LYS A 77 8.02 29.01 1.90
N LEU A 78 7.14 28.03 2.04
CA LEU A 78 7.27 26.97 3.05
C LEU A 78 8.50 26.09 2.83
N GLN A 79 8.84 25.83 1.57
CA GLN A 79 10.06 25.11 1.21
C GLN A 79 11.31 25.97 1.44
N ALA A 80 11.27 27.25 1.07
CA ALA A 80 12.37 28.18 1.31
C ALA A 80 12.66 28.41 2.81
N ASP A 81 11.63 28.43 3.65
CA ASP A 81 11.74 28.51 5.11
C ASP A 81 12.11 27.17 5.77
N GLY A 82 12.23 26.09 4.98
CA GLY A 82 12.61 24.75 5.45
C GLY A 82 11.53 24.03 6.26
N ARG A 83 10.28 24.49 6.22
CA ARG A 83 9.15 23.90 6.97
C ARG A 83 8.58 22.65 6.33
N ILE A 84 8.73 22.52 5.01
CA ILE A 84 8.30 21.34 4.25
C ILE A 84 9.41 20.89 3.30
N THR A 85 9.46 19.60 3.01
CA THR A 85 10.36 19.02 2.02
C THR A 85 9.77 19.10 0.60
N GLU A 86 10.61 18.96 -0.43
CA GLU A 86 10.16 18.88 -1.82
C GLU A 86 9.19 17.70 -2.02
N GLU A 87 9.44 16.57 -1.36
CA GLU A 87 8.58 15.39 -1.41
C GLU A 87 7.19 15.68 -0.84
N GLN A 88 7.09 16.45 0.26
CA GLN A 88 5.82 16.86 0.85
C GLN A 88 5.06 17.83 -0.04
N ALA A 89 5.74 18.79 -0.66
CA ALA A 89 5.14 19.72 -1.62
C ALA A 89 4.61 18.98 -2.85
N LYS A 90 5.37 18.01 -3.38
CA LYS A 90 4.94 17.16 -4.50
C LYS A 90 3.74 16.30 -4.12
N ALA A 91 3.77 15.65 -2.96
CA ALA A 91 2.66 14.82 -2.49
C ALA A 91 1.36 15.62 -2.28
N TYR A 92 1.47 16.87 -1.81
CA TYR A 92 0.35 17.81 -1.71
C TYR A 92 -0.25 18.13 -3.10
N LYS A 93 0.58 18.52 -4.08
CA LYS A 93 0.13 18.80 -5.45
C LYS A 93 -0.53 17.58 -6.10
N GLU A 94 0.08 16.40 -5.97
CA GLU A 94 -0.46 15.15 -6.49
C GLU A 94 -1.80 14.77 -5.85
N TYR A 95 -1.97 14.99 -4.55
CA TYR A 95 -3.21 14.66 -3.84
C TYR A 95 -4.39 15.48 -4.37
N HIS A 96 -4.21 16.80 -4.52
CA HIS A 96 -5.26 17.68 -5.04
C HIS A 96 -5.57 17.39 -6.52
N ALA A 97 -4.55 17.11 -7.34
CA ALA A 97 -4.73 16.71 -8.74
C ALA A 97 -5.51 15.39 -8.88
N LYS A 98 -5.26 14.39 -8.02
CA LYS A 98 -5.97 13.11 -8.01
C LYS A 98 -7.43 13.25 -7.56
N GLN A 99 -7.71 14.17 -6.65
CA GLN A 99 -9.03 14.35 -6.03
C GLN A 99 -9.91 15.42 -6.74
N ASN A 100 -9.41 16.10 -7.78
CA ASN A 100 -10.07 17.26 -8.40
C ASN A 100 -10.51 18.32 -7.37
N THR A 101 -9.76 18.48 -6.29
CA THR A 101 -10.08 19.43 -5.20
C THR A 101 -9.25 20.70 -5.38
N SER A 102 -9.85 21.84 -5.04
CA SER A 102 -9.14 23.12 -5.05
C SER A 102 -8.02 23.10 -4.00
N GLN A 103 -6.85 23.60 -4.35
CA GLN A 103 -5.74 23.76 -3.42
C GLN A 103 -6.07 24.84 -2.38
N THR A 104 -5.71 24.59 -1.11
CA THR A 104 -5.92 25.52 0.02
C THR A 104 -4.70 26.41 0.26
N VAL A 105 -3.49 25.88 0.02
CA VAL A 105 -2.21 26.59 0.02
C VAL A 105 -1.79 26.91 -1.42
N ALA A 106 -1.35 28.15 -1.67
CA ALA A 106 -0.90 28.64 -2.98
C ALA A 106 0.39 27.96 -3.51
N ASP A 107 0.58 28.02 -4.83
CA ASP A 107 1.48 27.18 -5.65
C ASP A 107 3.01 27.23 -5.41
#